data_AF-A0A452GWC2-F1
#
_entry.id   AF-A0A452GWC2-F1
#
_cell.length_a   1.000
_cell.length_b   1.000
_cell.length_c   1.000
_cell.angle_alpha   90.00
_cell.angle_beta   90.00
_cell.angle_gamma   90.00
#
_symmetry.space_group_name_H-M   'P 1'
#
loop_
_entity.id
_entity.type
_entity.pdbx_description
1 polymer ?
#
loop_
_entity_poly.entity_id
_entity_poly.type
_entity_poly.pdbx_seq_one_letter_code
_entity_poly.pdbx_strand_id
1 'polypeptide(L)'
;MVHEAVAVGSVNNLGANQALTTDYVDSGYERGQLNPSSLNENDFQLATYTLTNAVPMTPSLSKSWHKDVEDIVEQALAPHCENGAHLYLVAGAVPSSLKVKDKVSIPEFLWLAACCDAPKVWSVGFLKHLNGENSIEDLSVEELEKQLPSGAHLFKSNCGGGSQSQEKMEAILQTINQIQSEEHVVQTTAGRVDRHMNYQEKHGEGSLLKRVAGIVAAPFTKLLRLVGYVLVEVVRYTCYFLWYVIKQLSNTAMGGLYSLWNGVMSYGKEISIVLVNIPRDVAKVAANIVMGFVRIFQNTLSLIYRILSVPIGLFLHIMVFPLDTFCAIPIVLKDMAAGVAGTCSLIVDATAAMMSGFYYIATHLGKKFVPKLSSDD
;
A
#
# COMPACT_ATOMS: atom_id res chain seq x y z
N MET A 1 -21.74 -22.82 23.75
CA MET A 1 -21.77 -23.93 22.78
C MET A 1 -22.46 -25.13 23.44
N VAL A 2 -23.52 -25.66 22.82
CA VAL A 2 -24.13 -26.93 23.28
C VAL A 2 -23.11 -28.04 23.03
N HIS A 3 -22.88 -28.89 24.03
CA HIS A 3 -21.97 -30.02 23.88
C HIS A 3 -22.51 -30.94 22.80
N GLU A 4 -21.71 -31.27 21.79
CA GLU A 4 -22.13 -32.08 20.62
C GLU A 4 -22.86 -33.36 21.04
N ALA A 5 -22.39 -34.01 22.09
CA ALA A 5 -23.00 -35.21 22.70
C ALA A 5 -24.49 -35.03 23.09
N VAL A 6 -24.93 -33.81 23.42
CA VAL A 6 -26.33 -33.49 23.75
C VAL A 6 -27.16 -33.29 22.48
N ALA A 7 -26.53 -32.91 21.36
CA ALA A 7 -27.20 -32.65 20.09
C ALA A 7 -27.43 -33.91 19.23
N VAL A 8 -26.65 -34.99 19.44
CA VAL A 8 -26.69 -36.25 18.65
C VAL A 8 -28.08 -36.92 18.63
N GLY A 9 -28.98 -36.61 19.57
CA GLY A 9 -30.35 -37.12 19.57
C GLY A 9 -31.46 -36.12 19.24
N SER A 10 -31.15 -34.82 19.14
CA SER A 10 -32.16 -33.75 19.04
C SER A 10 -32.18 -33.05 17.68
N VAL A 11 -31.13 -33.20 16.86
CA VAL A 11 -31.01 -32.53 15.56
C VAL A 11 -31.02 -33.58 14.45
N ASN A 12 -32.07 -33.56 13.63
CA ASN A 12 -32.17 -34.44 12.47
C ASN A 12 -31.04 -34.14 11.47
N ASN A 13 -30.44 -35.19 10.90
CA ASN A 13 -29.33 -35.11 9.93
C ASN A 13 -28.05 -34.46 10.47
N LEU A 14 -27.84 -34.43 11.80
CA LEU A 14 -26.59 -33.97 12.39
C LEU A 14 -25.42 -34.78 11.82
N GLY A 15 -24.44 -34.07 11.26
CA GLY A 15 -23.26 -34.69 10.68
C GLY A 15 -23.44 -35.28 9.27
N ALA A 16 -24.56 -35.05 8.59
CA ALA A 16 -24.77 -35.57 7.24
C ALA A 16 -23.90 -34.85 6.18
N ASN A 17 -23.83 -33.52 6.26
CA ASN A 17 -23.08 -32.67 5.32
C ASN A 17 -21.91 -31.92 5.99
N GLN A 18 -21.72 -32.10 7.29
CA GLN A 18 -20.69 -31.43 8.08
C GLN A 18 -20.01 -32.45 8.99
N ALA A 19 -18.74 -32.21 9.30
CA ALA A 19 -18.02 -33.05 10.23
C ALA A 19 -18.56 -32.88 11.66
N LEU A 20 -18.38 -33.93 12.46
CA LEU A 20 -18.62 -34.00 13.89
C LEU A 20 -17.28 -34.16 14.61
N THR A 21 -17.19 -33.72 15.86
CA THR A 21 -15.98 -33.87 16.67
C THR A 21 -15.59 -35.34 16.78
N THR A 22 -16.58 -36.23 16.89
CA THR A 22 -16.36 -37.69 16.94
C THR A 22 -15.70 -38.25 15.69
N ASP A 23 -15.79 -37.57 14.55
CA ASP A 23 -15.16 -38.03 13.31
C ASP A 23 -13.63 -37.96 13.40
N TYR A 24 -13.08 -37.04 14.21
CA TYR A 24 -11.65 -36.84 14.40
C TYR A 24 -11.05 -37.65 15.57
N VAL A 25 -11.87 -38.02 16.55
CA VAL A 25 -11.41 -38.79 17.73
C VAL A 25 -10.76 -40.12 17.29
N ASP A 26 -9.58 -40.43 17.83
CA ASP A 26 -8.79 -41.64 17.52
C ASP A 26 -8.48 -41.87 16.03
N SER A 27 -8.54 -40.82 15.21
CA SER A 27 -8.25 -40.91 13.77
C SER A 27 -6.77 -40.77 13.41
N GLY A 28 -5.96 -40.22 14.33
CA GLY A 28 -4.59 -39.76 14.04
C GLY A 28 -4.51 -38.39 13.34
N TYR A 29 -5.65 -37.77 13.05
CA TYR A 29 -5.75 -36.43 12.46
C TYR A 29 -6.33 -35.42 13.46
N GLU A 30 -5.84 -34.19 13.37
CA GLU A 30 -6.36 -33.05 14.10
C GLU A 30 -7.37 -32.26 13.24
N ARG A 31 -8.10 -31.37 13.92
CA ARG A 31 -9.00 -30.39 13.32
C ARG A 31 -8.15 -29.21 12.82
N GLY A 32 -7.40 -29.42 11.76
CA GLY A 32 -6.49 -28.43 11.19
C GLY A 32 -7.28 -27.24 10.64
N GLN A 33 -7.11 -26.07 11.26
CA GLN A 33 -7.83 -24.85 10.86
C GLN A 33 -7.28 -24.31 9.54
N LEU A 34 -8.17 -23.96 8.61
CA LEU A 34 -7.80 -23.30 7.34
C LEU A 34 -7.50 -21.82 7.56
N ASN A 35 -8.37 -21.11 8.30
CA ASN A 35 -8.12 -19.78 8.85
C ASN A 35 -7.65 -19.92 10.31
N PRO A 36 -6.36 -19.71 10.64
CA PRO A 36 -5.84 -19.85 12.00
C PRO A 36 -6.43 -18.82 12.97
N SER A 37 -6.60 -19.24 14.22
CA SER A 37 -7.10 -18.36 15.28
C SER A 37 -6.16 -17.19 15.60
N SER A 38 -4.86 -17.31 15.34
CA SER A 38 -3.87 -16.24 15.60
C SER A 38 -4.10 -14.99 14.74
N LEU A 39 -4.69 -15.15 13.56
CA LEU A 39 -5.01 -14.03 12.66
C LEU A 39 -6.28 -13.25 13.05
N ASN A 40 -6.98 -13.65 14.11
CA ASN A 40 -8.30 -13.12 14.45
C ASN A 40 -8.38 -12.74 15.93
N GLU A 41 -9.11 -11.68 16.25
CA GLU A 41 -9.32 -11.20 17.62
C GLU A 41 -10.76 -11.46 18.12
N ASN A 42 -10.92 -11.55 19.44
CA ASN A 42 -12.22 -11.62 20.14
C ASN A 42 -13.16 -12.71 19.58
N ASP A 43 -14.42 -12.36 19.29
CA ASP A 43 -15.44 -13.31 18.84
C ASP A 43 -15.11 -13.97 17.49
N PHE A 44 -14.33 -13.30 16.63
CA PHE A 44 -13.88 -13.88 15.37
C PHE A 44 -12.90 -15.03 15.61
N GLN A 45 -12.06 -14.92 16.63
CA GLN A 45 -11.16 -15.99 17.05
C GLN A 45 -11.94 -17.26 17.43
N LEU A 46 -13.01 -17.12 18.22
CA LEU A 46 -13.85 -18.26 18.62
C LEU A 46 -14.52 -18.94 17.42
N ALA A 47 -14.93 -18.17 16.41
CA ALA A 47 -15.54 -18.71 15.19
C ALA A 47 -14.57 -19.59 14.37
N THR A 48 -13.25 -19.35 14.46
CA THR A 48 -12.24 -20.17 13.75
C THR A 48 -12.18 -21.63 14.23
N TYR A 49 -12.67 -21.93 15.44
CA TYR A 49 -12.67 -23.30 15.99
C TYR A 49 -13.86 -24.15 15.53
N THR A 50 -14.72 -23.62 14.67
CA THR A 50 -15.82 -24.39 14.06
C THR A 50 -15.30 -25.44 13.09
N LEU A 51 -15.97 -26.60 13.02
CA LEU A 51 -15.59 -27.69 12.11
C LEU A 51 -15.77 -27.34 10.63
N THR A 52 -16.53 -26.30 10.31
CA THR A 52 -16.65 -25.74 8.95
C THR A 52 -15.40 -24.99 8.49
N ASN A 53 -14.48 -24.66 9.40
CA ASN A 53 -13.16 -24.09 9.12
C ASN A 53 -12.03 -25.12 9.29
N ALA A 54 -12.36 -26.41 9.48
CA ALA A 54 -11.38 -27.44 9.79
C ALA A 54 -11.33 -28.53 8.72
N VAL A 55 -10.12 -29.00 8.42
CA VAL A 55 -9.86 -30.19 7.60
C VAL A 55 -8.94 -31.16 8.35
N PRO A 56 -8.96 -32.47 8.04
CA PRO A 56 -8.01 -33.41 8.62
C PRO A 56 -6.57 -33.04 8.28
N MET A 57 -5.76 -32.74 9.30
CA MET A 57 -4.32 -32.53 9.15
C MET A 57 -3.58 -33.40 10.16
N THR A 58 -2.40 -33.90 9.81
CA THR A 58 -1.51 -34.49 10.82
C THR A 58 -1.03 -33.39 11.79
N PRO A 59 -0.67 -33.70 13.04
CA PRO A 59 -0.22 -32.68 13.99
C PRO A 59 0.96 -31.84 13.46
N SER A 60 1.90 -32.48 12.75
CA SER A 60 3.04 -31.79 12.14
C SER A 60 2.63 -30.85 11.02
N LEU A 61 1.71 -31.30 10.15
CA LEU A 61 1.20 -30.48 9.04
C LEU A 61 0.40 -29.30 9.56
N SER A 62 -0.49 -29.52 10.54
CA SER A 62 -1.29 -28.44 11.13
C SER A 62 -0.39 -27.36 11.72
N LYS A 63 0.63 -27.77 12.48
CA LYS A 63 1.58 -26.84 13.09
C LYS A 63 2.36 -26.04 12.04
N SER A 64 2.85 -26.70 10.99
CA SER A 64 3.57 -26.03 9.90
C SER A 64 2.64 -25.09 9.13
N TRP A 65 1.47 -25.55 8.70
CA TRP A 65 0.49 -24.72 8.01
C TRP A 65 0.12 -23.46 8.78
N HIS A 66 -0.17 -23.58 10.09
CA HIS A 66 -0.53 -22.43 10.92
C HIS A 66 0.62 -21.43 11.04
N LYS A 67 1.84 -21.94 11.25
CA LYS A 67 3.04 -21.11 11.32
C LYS A 67 3.28 -20.37 10.00
N ASP A 68 3.23 -21.08 8.88
CA ASP A 68 3.53 -20.49 7.58
C ASP A 68 2.50 -19.42 7.22
N VAL A 69 1.21 -19.69 7.47
CA VAL A 69 0.13 -18.73 7.20
C VAL A 69 0.28 -17.48 8.07
N GLU A 70 0.62 -17.65 9.36
CA GLU A 70 0.87 -16.53 10.27
C GLU A 70 2.08 -15.69 9.81
N ASP A 71 3.22 -16.35 9.55
CA ASP A 71 4.45 -15.68 9.12
C ASP A 71 4.27 -14.97 7.77
N ILE A 72 3.61 -15.62 6.80
CA ILE A 72 3.32 -15.00 5.49
C ILE A 72 2.40 -13.79 5.65
N VAL A 73 1.32 -13.91 6.41
CA VAL A 73 0.36 -12.81 6.57
C VAL A 73 0.98 -11.64 7.30
N GLU A 74 1.64 -11.87 8.43
CA GLU A 74 2.16 -10.80 9.28
C GLU A 74 3.42 -10.15 8.70
N GLN A 75 4.31 -10.94 8.09
CA GLN A 75 5.63 -10.44 7.67
C GLN A 75 5.68 -10.10 6.17
N ALA A 76 5.00 -10.86 5.32
CA ALA A 76 5.08 -10.67 3.86
C ALA A 76 3.86 -9.94 3.27
N LEU A 77 2.64 -10.12 3.79
CA LEU A 77 1.44 -9.56 3.16
C LEU A 77 0.99 -8.23 3.79
N ALA A 78 0.72 -8.22 5.10
CA ALA A 78 0.15 -7.08 5.79
C ALA A 78 1.00 -5.78 5.65
N PRO A 79 2.34 -5.82 5.79
CA PRO A 79 3.17 -4.61 5.64
C PRO A 79 3.07 -3.98 4.25
N HIS A 80 2.78 -4.77 3.22
CA HIS A 80 2.64 -4.34 1.84
C HIS A 80 1.19 -3.96 1.45
N CYS A 81 0.25 -4.04 2.41
CA CYS A 81 -1.16 -3.71 2.25
C CYS A 81 -1.73 -2.89 3.42
N GLU A 82 -1.13 -1.72 3.70
CA GLU A 82 -1.57 -0.81 4.77
C GLU A 82 -1.69 -1.50 6.14
N ASN A 83 -0.71 -2.33 6.49
CA ASN A 83 -0.70 -3.13 7.71
C ASN A 83 -1.95 -4.01 7.86
N GLY A 84 -2.47 -4.52 6.74
CA GLY A 84 -3.62 -5.43 6.70
C GLY A 84 -4.99 -4.75 6.55
N ALA A 85 -5.08 -3.42 6.57
CA ALA A 85 -6.36 -2.70 6.51
C ALA A 85 -7.16 -2.98 5.22
N HIS A 86 -6.47 -3.28 4.13
CA HIS A 86 -7.01 -3.56 2.80
C HIS A 86 -6.72 -5.00 2.32
N LEU A 87 -6.27 -5.86 3.24
CA LEU A 87 -5.87 -7.23 2.93
C LEU A 87 -7.06 -8.18 3.08
N TYR A 88 -7.36 -8.92 2.01
CA TYR A 88 -8.41 -9.93 1.98
C TYR A 88 -7.79 -11.30 1.74
N LEU A 89 -8.15 -12.25 2.59
CA LEU A 89 -7.62 -13.60 2.58
C LEU A 89 -8.73 -14.60 2.27
N VAL A 90 -8.41 -15.57 1.43
CA VAL A 90 -9.25 -16.74 1.16
C VAL A 90 -8.38 -17.98 1.34
N ALA A 91 -8.73 -18.83 2.29
CA ALA A 91 -8.04 -20.09 2.51
C ALA A 91 -8.95 -21.26 2.15
N GLY A 92 -8.35 -22.35 1.70
CA GLY A 92 -9.09 -23.54 1.32
C GLY A 92 -8.23 -24.79 1.28
N ALA A 93 -8.90 -25.89 0.96
CA ALA A 93 -8.26 -27.16 0.74
C ALA A 93 -8.89 -27.86 -0.45
N VAL A 94 -8.07 -28.56 -1.21
CA VAL A 94 -8.56 -29.45 -2.28
C VAL A 94 -8.67 -30.86 -1.71
N PRO A 95 -9.85 -31.50 -1.75
CA PRO A 95 -10.04 -32.80 -1.15
C PRO A 95 -9.37 -33.90 -1.98
N SER A 96 -8.69 -34.84 -1.31
CA SER A 96 -8.23 -36.08 -1.93
C SER A 96 -9.33 -37.16 -1.92
N SER A 97 -9.02 -38.32 -2.49
CA SER A 97 -9.86 -39.52 -2.40
C SER A 97 -9.85 -40.18 -1.01
N LEU A 98 -8.87 -39.86 -0.17
CA LEU A 98 -8.74 -40.43 1.18
C LEU A 98 -9.67 -39.72 2.15
N LYS A 99 -10.23 -40.48 3.10
CA LYS A 99 -11.18 -39.96 4.10
C LYS A 99 -10.87 -40.47 5.49
N VAL A 100 -11.00 -39.59 6.48
CA VAL A 100 -11.08 -39.97 7.89
C VAL A 100 -12.45 -40.59 8.15
N LYS A 101 -12.44 -41.82 8.65
CA LYS A 101 -13.64 -42.63 8.99
C LYS A 101 -14.69 -42.64 7.86
N ASP A 102 -14.22 -42.73 6.61
CA ASP A 102 -15.03 -42.72 5.39
C ASP A 102 -15.95 -41.49 5.21
N LYS A 103 -15.73 -40.43 5.99
CA LYS A 103 -16.65 -39.29 6.10
C LYS A 103 -16.00 -37.96 5.72
N VAL A 104 -14.88 -37.61 6.33
CA VAL A 104 -14.22 -36.31 6.13
C VAL A 104 -13.02 -36.48 5.21
N SER A 105 -13.02 -35.85 4.04
CA SER A 105 -11.91 -35.93 3.09
C SER A 105 -10.62 -35.34 3.67
N ILE A 106 -9.53 -36.10 3.56
CA ILE A 106 -8.17 -35.63 3.82
C ILE A 106 -7.76 -34.76 2.63
N PRO A 107 -7.18 -33.57 2.85
CA PRO A 107 -6.81 -32.69 1.75
C PRO A 107 -5.64 -33.27 0.94
N GLU A 108 -5.63 -33.04 -0.37
CA GLU A 108 -4.49 -33.33 -1.26
C GLU A 108 -3.45 -32.20 -1.17
N PHE A 109 -3.93 -30.96 -1.11
CA PHE A 109 -3.15 -29.75 -0.82
C PHE A 109 -4.01 -28.68 -0.15
N LEU A 110 -3.35 -27.80 0.58
CA LEU A 110 -3.90 -26.60 1.21
C LEU A 110 -3.53 -25.40 0.37
N TRP A 111 -4.35 -24.35 0.41
CA TRP A 111 -4.05 -23.12 -0.31
C TRP A 111 -4.55 -21.88 0.42
N LEU A 112 -3.85 -20.77 0.18
CA LEU A 112 -4.18 -19.43 0.65
C LEU A 112 -4.07 -18.48 -0.54
N ALA A 113 -5.06 -17.62 -0.72
CA ALA A 113 -5.03 -16.54 -1.70
C ALA A 113 -5.18 -15.21 -0.98
N ALA A 114 -4.40 -14.22 -1.39
CA ALA A 114 -4.39 -12.90 -0.81
C ALA A 114 -4.65 -11.83 -1.90
N CYS A 115 -5.47 -10.84 -1.57
CA CYS A 115 -5.74 -9.68 -2.41
C CYS A 115 -5.59 -8.41 -1.57
N CYS A 116 -4.86 -7.44 -2.11
CA CYS A 116 -4.79 -6.08 -1.59
C CYS A 116 -5.49 -5.16 -2.57
N ASP A 117 -6.58 -4.51 -2.16
CA ASP A 117 -7.39 -3.69 -3.08
C ASP A 117 -6.99 -2.20 -3.11
N ALA A 118 -6.21 -1.73 -2.13
CA ALA A 118 -5.69 -0.36 -2.07
C ALA A 118 -4.35 -0.29 -1.28
N PRO A 119 -3.49 0.71 -1.55
CA PRO A 119 -3.60 1.77 -2.57
C PRO A 119 -3.07 1.35 -3.94
N LYS A 120 -2.27 0.28 -4.01
CA LYS A 120 -1.83 -0.37 -5.25
C LYS A 120 -2.32 -1.81 -5.22
N VAL A 121 -3.08 -2.20 -6.23
CA VAL A 121 -3.69 -3.54 -6.34
C VAL A 121 -2.62 -4.60 -6.60
N TRP A 122 -2.70 -5.70 -5.86
CA TRP A 122 -1.90 -6.91 -6.09
C TRP A 122 -2.60 -8.14 -5.51
N SER A 123 -2.26 -9.32 -6.02
CA SER A 123 -2.74 -10.57 -5.45
C SER A 123 -1.80 -11.72 -5.71
N VAL A 124 -1.75 -12.65 -4.77
CA VAL A 124 -0.85 -13.80 -4.78
C VAL A 124 -1.57 -15.02 -4.23
N GLY A 125 -1.23 -16.19 -4.75
CA GLY A 125 -1.68 -17.49 -4.28
C GLY A 125 -0.53 -18.26 -3.63
N PHE A 126 -0.88 -19.16 -2.72
CA PHE A 126 0.03 -20.03 -2.01
C PHE A 126 -0.54 -21.44 -2.01
N LEU A 127 0.30 -22.43 -2.24
CA LEU A 127 -0.07 -23.84 -2.26
C LEU A 127 0.88 -24.65 -1.39
N LYS A 128 0.32 -25.50 -0.52
CA LYS A 128 1.09 -26.40 0.34
C LYS A 128 0.67 -27.84 0.09
N HIS A 129 1.61 -28.63 -0.42
CA HIS A 129 1.42 -30.06 -0.61
C HIS A 129 1.59 -30.82 0.71
N LEU A 130 0.84 -31.93 0.85
CA LEU A 130 0.91 -32.76 2.04
C LEU A 130 2.08 -33.76 2.06
N ASN A 131 2.64 -34.07 0.89
CA ASN A 131 3.64 -35.14 0.69
C ASN A 131 5.02 -34.61 0.23
N GLY A 132 5.22 -33.28 0.19
CA GLY A 132 6.44 -32.63 -0.30
C GLY A 132 7.38 -32.15 0.83
N GLU A 133 8.48 -31.49 0.45
CA GLU A 133 9.20 -30.59 1.37
C GLU A 133 8.17 -29.66 2.03
N ASN A 134 8.32 -29.38 3.33
CA ASN A 134 7.38 -28.56 4.11
C ASN A 134 7.27 -27.10 3.61
N SER A 135 7.77 -26.76 2.43
CA SER A 135 7.70 -25.42 1.84
C SER A 135 6.32 -25.13 1.25
N ILE A 136 5.99 -23.84 1.21
CA ILE A 136 4.83 -23.32 0.51
C ILE A 136 5.28 -22.84 -0.87
N GLU A 137 4.58 -23.23 -1.92
CA GLU A 137 4.78 -22.71 -3.26
C GLU A 137 3.98 -21.42 -3.44
N ASP A 138 4.63 -20.35 -3.90
CA ASP A 138 3.97 -19.13 -4.34
C ASP A 138 3.54 -19.24 -5.81
N LEU A 139 2.33 -18.78 -6.11
CA LEU A 139 1.71 -18.84 -7.42
C LEU A 139 1.02 -17.51 -7.72
N SER A 140 0.83 -17.18 -9.00
CA SER A 140 -0.18 -16.20 -9.35
C SER A 140 -1.59 -16.73 -9.00
N VAL A 141 -2.55 -15.84 -8.76
CA VAL A 141 -3.94 -16.25 -8.53
C VAL A 141 -4.48 -17.07 -9.70
N GLU A 142 -4.12 -16.73 -10.94
CA GLU A 142 -4.54 -17.48 -12.13
C GLU A 142 -3.97 -18.91 -12.15
N GLU A 143 -2.72 -19.10 -11.73
CA GLU A 143 -2.12 -20.43 -11.61
C GLU A 143 -2.76 -21.22 -10.48
N LEU A 144 -3.04 -20.58 -9.34
CA LEU A 144 -3.76 -21.22 -8.24
C LEU A 144 -5.17 -21.67 -8.69
N GLU A 145 -5.92 -20.83 -9.40
CA GLU A 145 -7.26 -21.18 -9.93
C GLU A 145 -7.22 -22.41 -10.83
N LYS A 146 -6.16 -22.60 -11.63
CA LYS A 146 -5.97 -23.80 -12.46
C LYS A 146 -5.81 -25.09 -11.63
N GLN A 147 -5.37 -24.97 -10.37
CA GLN A 147 -5.26 -26.10 -9.43
C GLN A 147 -6.58 -26.37 -8.68
N LEU A 148 -7.53 -25.42 -8.66
CA LEU A 148 -8.76 -25.59 -7.88
C LEU A 148 -9.80 -26.43 -8.63
N PRO A 149 -10.45 -27.39 -7.94
CA PRO A 149 -11.54 -28.14 -8.54
C PRO A 149 -12.73 -27.20 -8.78
N SER A 150 -13.41 -27.38 -9.92
CA SER A 150 -14.69 -26.69 -10.27
C SER A 150 -14.60 -25.31 -10.92
N GLY A 151 -13.42 -24.88 -11.41
CA GLY A 151 -13.30 -23.61 -12.13
C GLY A 151 -13.63 -22.40 -11.26
N ALA A 152 -13.18 -22.43 -10.00
CA ALA A 152 -13.36 -21.32 -9.07
C ALA A 152 -12.61 -20.08 -9.59
N HIS A 153 -13.27 -18.93 -9.55
CA HIS A 153 -12.67 -17.63 -9.86
C HIS A 153 -12.56 -16.81 -8.58
N LEU A 154 -11.34 -16.68 -8.10
CA LEU A 154 -10.98 -15.91 -6.92
C LEU A 154 -10.94 -14.43 -7.28
N PHE A 155 -11.36 -13.59 -6.32
CA PHE A 155 -11.23 -12.13 -6.45
C PHE A 155 -11.80 -11.56 -7.77
N LYS A 156 -12.96 -12.06 -8.20
CA LYS A 156 -13.59 -11.71 -9.50
C LYS A 156 -13.78 -10.21 -9.73
N SER A 157 -14.07 -9.43 -8.68
CA SER A 157 -14.36 -8.00 -8.79
C SER A 157 -13.11 -7.11 -8.74
N ASN A 158 -12.16 -7.43 -7.86
CA ASN A 158 -10.93 -6.66 -7.59
C ASN A 158 -9.78 -7.65 -7.50
N CYS A 159 -8.57 -7.30 -7.96
CA CYS A 159 -7.39 -8.18 -7.99
C CYS A 159 -7.37 -9.31 -9.05
N GLY A 160 -8.49 -9.75 -9.62
CA GLY A 160 -8.53 -10.87 -10.58
C GLY A 160 -8.00 -10.64 -12.01
N GLY A 161 -7.42 -9.48 -12.37
CA GLY A 161 -6.97 -9.25 -13.76
C GLY A 161 -6.54 -7.83 -14.17
N GLY A 162 -6.02 -7.02 -13.24
CA GLY A 162 -5.58 -5.63 -13.50
C GLY A 162 -4.06 -5.43 -13.52
N SER A 163 -3.61 -4.18 -13.71
CA SER A 163 -2.19 -3.80 -13.54
C SER A 163 -1.76 -4.05 -12.10
N GLN A 164 -1.12 -5.19 -11.87
CA GLN A 164 -0.59 -5.56 -10.56
C GLN A 164 0.70 -4.79 -10.28
N SER A 165 0.90 -4.41 -9.03
CA SER A 165 2.13 -3.74 -8.61
C SER A 165 3.32 -4.71 -8.58
N GLN A 166 4.04 -4.86 -9.69
CA GLN A 166 5.22 -5.73 -9.81
C GLN A 166 6.25 -5.50 -8.70
N GLU A 167 6.55 -4.24 -8.38
CA GLU A 167 7.44 -3.84 -7.27
C GLU A 167 7.03 -4.43 -5.91
N LYS A 168 5.71 -4.44 -5.62
CA LYS A 168 5.22 -4.99 -4.35
C LYS A 168 5.26 -6.52 -4.38
N MET A 169 4.95 -7.13 -5.52
CA MET A 169 5.02 -8.57 -5.67
C MET A 169 6.44 -9.09 -5.49
N GLU A 170 7.43 -8.45 -6.12
CA GLU A 170 8.84 -8.80 -5.95
C GLU A 170 9.29 -8.69 -4.49
N ALA A 171 8.87 -7.64 -3.77
CA ALA A 171 9.17 -7.49 -2.34
C ALA A 171 8.53 -8.60 -1.49
N ILE A 172 7.25 -8.92 -1.74
CA ILE A 172 6.52 -9.99 -1.05
C ILE A 172 7.25 -11.33 -1.26
N LEU A 173 7.58 -11.66 -2.50
CA LEU A 173 8.28 -12.91 -2.85
C LEU A 173 9.68 -12.98 -2.22
N GLN A 174 10.40 -11.86 -2.13
CA GLN A 174 11.68 -11.81 -1.43
C GLN A 174 11.53 -12.12 0.06
N THR A 175 10.53 -11.54 0.73
CA THR A 175 10.26 -11.82 2.15
C THR A 175 9.88 -13.28 2.38
N ILE A 176 9.05 -13.86 1.50
CA ILE A 176 8.67 -15.29 1.59
C ILE A 176 9.91 -16.19 1.48
N ASN A 177 10.78 -15.94 0.49
CA ASN A 177 12.02 -16.69 0.33
C ASN A 177 12.91 -16.60 1.58
N GLN A 178 12.92 -15.45 2.26
CA GLN A 178 13.64 -15.30 3.52
C GLN A 178 13.02 -16.15 4.64
N ILE A 179 11.69 -16.08 4.84
CA ILE A 179 10.97 -16.88 5.85
C ILE A 179 11.27 -18.37 5.66
N GLN A 180 11.19 -18.86 4.43
CA GLN A 180 11.45 -20.26 4.10
C GLN A 180 12.92 -20.64 4.37
N SER A 181 13.86 -19.77 4.01
CA SER A 181 15.29 -20.01 4.24
C SER A 181 15.65 -20.13 5.73
N GLU A 182 15.03 -19.31 6.58
CA GLU A 182 15.22 -19.34 8.03
C GLU A 182 14.64 -20.63 8.64
N GLU A 183 13.49 -21.09 8.14
CA GLU A 183 12.87 -22.33 8.60
C GLU A 183 13.70 -23.58 8.27
N HIS A 184 14.29 -23.65 7.07
CA HIS A 184 15.18 -24.75 6.68
C HIS A 184 16.42 -24.86 7.59
N VAL A 185 16.93 -23.74 8.10
CA VAL A 185 18.07 -23.70 9.06
C VAL A 185 17.66 -24.16 10.46
N VAL A 186 16.46 -23.77 10.92
CA VAL A 186 15.92 -24.18 12.22
C VAL A 186 15.57 -25.68 12.24
N GLN A 187 15.05 -26.23 11.14
CA GLN A 187 14.75 -27.67 11.03
C GLN A 187 16.03 -28.53 10.96
N THR A 188 17.09 -28.08 10.27
CA THR A 188 18.38 -28.81 10.25
C THR A 188 19.10 -28.80 11.60
N THR A 189 18.93 -27.76 12.41
CA THR A 189 19.52 -27.68 13.75
C THR A 189 18.73 -28.50 14.79
N ALA A 190 17.40 -28.55 14.69
CA ALA A 190 16.55 -29.39 15.53
C ALA A 190 16.66 -30.90 15.21
N GLY A 191 16.85 -31.27 13.93
CA GLY A 191 16.98 -32.65 13.49
C GLY A 191 18.27 -33.38 13.94
N ARG A 192 19.23 -32.67 14.56
CA ARG A 192 20.51 -33.24 15.02
C ARG A 192 20.45 -33.83 16.44
N VAL A 193 19.38 -33.62 17.21
CA VAL A 193 19.32 -34.00 18.63
C VAL A 193 18.64 -35.36 18.88
N ASP A 194 17.89 -35.92 17.93
CA ASP A 194 17.07 -37.14 18.15
C ASP A 194 17.58 -38.39 17.41
N ARG A 195 18.86 -38.75 17.56
CA ARG A 195 19.33 -40.05 17.07
C ARG A 195 20.46 -40.64 17.89
N HIS A 196 20.14 -41.25 19.04
CA HIS A 196 20.96 -42.32 19.62
C HIS A 196 20.22 -43.09 20.75
N MET A 197 19.68 -44.26 20.44
CA MET A 197 19.92 -45.45 21.27
C MET A 197 19.54 -46.72 20.51
N ASN A 198 20.55 -47.49 20.12
CA ASN A 198 20.41 -48.88 19.68
C ASN A 198 21.22 -49.73 20.67
N TYR A 199 20.58 -50.71 21.30
CA TYR A 199 21.23 -51.59 22.29
C TYR A 199 21.68 -52.87 21.60
N GLN A 200 22.98 -53.19 21.69
CA GLN A 200 23.55 -54.47 21.30
C GLN A 200 23.91 -55.27 22.56
N GLU A 201 23.41 -56.50 22.65
CA GLU A 201 23.66 -57.45 23.73
C GLU A 201 24.88 -58.33 23.39
N LYS A 202 25.79 -58.56 24.35
CA LYS A 202 26.90 -59.52 24.21
C LYS A 202 27.03 -60.38 25.46
N HIS A 203 26.96 -61.69 25.26
CA HIS A 203 27.05 -62.76 26.25
C HIS A 203 28.52 -63.06 26.59
N GLY A 204 28.82 -63.35 27.86
CA GLY A 204 30.14 -63.79 28.32
C GLY A 204 30.08 -64.41 29.72
N GLU A 205 30.52 -65.67 29.83
CA GLU A 205 30.44 -66.55 31.01
C GLU A 205 31.26 -66.07 32.21
N GLY A 206 30.72 -66.34 33.41
CA GLY A 206 31.37 -66.15 34.70
C GLY A 206 30.64 -66.98 35.76
N SER A 207 31.02 -68.25 35.80
CA SER A 207 30.35 -69.36 36.48
C SER A 207 30.61 -69.38 38.00
N LEU A 208 29.56 -69.75 38.74
CA LEU A 208 29.50 -70.22 40.14
C LEU A 208 29.66 -69.24 41.33
N LEU A 209 30.44 -68.16 41.28
CA LEU A 209 30.51 -67.20 42.42
C LEU A 209 29.29 -66.25 42.51
N LYS A 210 28.54 -66.08 41.42
CA LYS A 210 27.32 -65.25 41.35
C LYS A 210 26.08 -65.89 41.98
N ARG A 211 26.04 -67.22 42.15
CA ARG A 211 24.83 -67.93 42.60
C ARG A 211 24.53 -67.74 44.09
N VAL A 212 25.55 -67.53 44.92
CA VAL A 212 25.36 -67.35 46.38
C VAL A 212 25.20 -65.86 46.74
N ALA A 213 25.89 -64.96 46.04
CA ALA A 213 25.73 -63.51 46.23
C ALA A 213 24.37 -62.98 45.70
N GLY A 214 23.80 -63.61 44.67
CA GLY A 214 22.54 -63.17 44.05
C GLY A 214 21.28 -63.40 44.89
N ILE A 215 21.28 -64.36 45.82
CA ILE A 215 20.11 -64.67 46.65
C ILE A 215 19.90 -63.59 47.72
N VAL A 216 20.98 -63.05 48.26
CA VAL A 216 20.93 -61.94 49.22
C VAL A 216 20.89 -60.59 48.50
N ALA A 217 21.62 -60.39 47.38
CA ALA A 217 21.70 -59.09 46.71
C ALA A 217 20.51 -58.73 45.78
N ALA A 218 19.70 -59.68 45.32
CA ALA A 218 18.57 -59.42 44.42
C ALA A 218 17.47 -58.49 45.00
N PRO A 219 17.00 -58.64 46.26
CA PRO A 219 16.04 -57.70 46.83
C PRO A 219 16.65 -56.31 47.05
N PHE A 220 17.90 -56.22 47.53
CA PHE A 220 18.58 -54.94 47.75
C PHE A 220 18.90 -54.20 46.45
N THR A 221 19.22 -54.89 45.36
CA THR A 221 19.47 -54.25 44.05
C THR A 221 18.19 -53.72 43.41
N LYS A 222 17.05 -54.39 43.58
CA LYS A 222 15.74 -53.86 43.16
C LYS A 222 15.33 -52.65 43.99
N LEU A 223 15.55 -52.68 45.31
CA LEU A 223 15.29 -51.56 46.20
C LEU A 223 16.18 -50.35 45.87
N LEU A 224 17.48 -50.56 45.67
CA LEU A 224 18.44 -49.52 45.30
C LEU A 224 18.11 -48.90 43.94
N ARG A 225 17.64 -49.70 42.97
CA ARG A 225 17.20 -49.22 41.66
C ARG A 225 15.94 -48.35 41.79
N LEU A 226 14.99 -48.74 42.63
CA LEU A 226 13.77 -47.96 42.88
C LEU A 226 14.08 -46.63 43.60
N VAL A 227 14.98 -46.66 44.58
CA VAL A 227 15.51 -45.45 45.23
C VAL A 227 16.23 -44.55 44.22
N GLY A 228 17.03 -45.12 43.32
CA GLY A 228 17.68 -44.40 42.24
C GLY A 228 16.70 -43.71 41.29
N TYR A 229 15.64 -44.42 40.85
CA TYR A 229 14.59 -43.82 40.02
C TYR A 229 13.87 -42.68 40.74
N VAL A 230 13.52 -42.86 42.02
CA VAL A 230 12.88 -41.81 42.82
C VAL A 230 13.80 -40.60 42.96
N LEU A 231 15.11 -40.80 43.20
CA LEU A 231 16.08 -39.70 43.28
C LEU A 231 16.21 -38.94 41.95
N VAL A 232 16.28 -39.65 40.83
CA VAL A 232 16.35 -39.02 39.49
C VAL A 232 15.09 -38.21 39.21
N GLU A 233 13.91 -38.74 39.54
CA GLU A 233 12.65 -38.03 39.39
C GLU A 233 12.59 -36.79 40.28
N VAL A 234 13.00 -36.90 41.55
CA VAL A 234 13.08 -35.74 42.46
C VAL A 234 14.01 -34.67 41.90
N VAL A 235 15.18 -35.04 41.39
CA VAL A 235 16.12 -34.09 40.75
C VAL A 235 15.51 -33.46 39.50
N ARG A 236 14.80 -34.23 38.68
CA ARG A 236 14.11 -33.70 37.49
C ARG A 236 13.04 -32.68 37.87
N TYR A 237 12.23 -32.98 38.88
CA TYR A 237 11.20 -32.07 39.37
C TYR A 237 11.79 -30.82 40.03
N THR A 238 12.87 -30.94 40.81
CA THR A 238 13.52 -29.76 41.40
C THR A 238 14.16 -28.86 40.35
N CYS A 239 14.82 -29.43 39.34
CA CYS A 239 15.34 -28.67 38.21
C CYS A 239 14.22 -27.98 37.40
N TYR A 240 13.11 -28.67 37.16
CA TYR A 240 11.96 -28.08 36.46
C TYR A 240 11.32 -26.94 37.27
N PHE A 241 11.19 -27.13 38.58
CA PHE A 241 10.70 -26.09 39.48
C PHE A 241 11.63 -24.87 39.51
N LEU A 242 12.94 -25.09 39.60
CA LEU A 242 13.94 -24.01 39.54
C LEU A 242 13.88 -23.25 38.21
N TRP A 243 13.78 -23.96 37.08
CA TRP A 243 13.55 -23.34 35.78
C TRP A 243 12.29 -22.48 35.81
N TYR A 244 11.18 -23.03 36.29
CA TYR A 244 9.90 -22.33 36.33
C TYR A 244 9.97 -21.03 37.16
N VAL A 245 10.62 -21.08 38.32
CA VAL A 245 10.84 -19.90 39.17
C VAL A 245 11.72 -18.86 38.45
N ILE A 246 12.81 -19.28 37.80
CA ILE A 246 13.67 -18.37 37.02
C ILE A 246 12.89 -17.72 35.87
N LYS A 247 12.07 -18.51 35.15
CA LYS A 247 11.21 -18.02 34.06
C LYS A 247 10.19 -16.99 34.55
N GLN A 248 9.56 -17.24 35.69
CA GLN A 248 8.58 -16.34 36.28
C GLN A 248 9.22 -15.01 36.72
N LEU A 249 10.39 -15.08 37.37
CA LEU A 249 11.15 -13.90 37.78
C LEU A 249 11.64 -13.10 36.56
N SER A 250 12.12 -13.78 35.53
CA SER A 250 12.55 -13.14 34.27
C SER A 250 11.39 -12.44 33.57
N ASN A 251 10.23 -13.08 33.43
CA ASN A 251 9.05 -12.47 32.83
C ASN A 251 8.55 -11.24 33.60
N THR A 252 8.57 -11.30 34.94
CA THR A 252 8.15 -10.18 35.79
C THR A 252 9.14 -9.01 35.68
N ALA A 253 10.44 -9.28 35.68
CA ALA A 253 11.47 -8.27 35.52
C ALA A 253 11.43 -7.62 34.12
N MET A 254 11.24 -8.43 33.07
CA MET A 254 11.12 -7.96 31.69
C MET A 254 9.87 -7.09 31.50
N GLY A 255 8.73 -7.50 32.07
CA GLY A 255 7.50 -6.71 32.05
C GLY A 255 7.63 -5.37 32.78
N GLY A 256 8.30 -5.36 33.94
CA GLY A 256 8.61 -4.14 34.69
C GLY A 256 9.50 -3.18 33.91
N LEU A 257 10.61 -3.68 33.34
CA LEU A 257 11.52 -2.90 32.49
C LEU A 257 10.83 -2.35 31.24
N TYR A 258 9.98 -3.15 30.60
CA TYR A 258 9.22 -2.73 29.42
C TYR A 258 8.23 -1.62 29.75
N SER A 259 7.55 -1.69 30.90
CA SER A 259 6.63 -0.63 31.34
C SER A 259 7.34 0.71 31.62
N LEU A 260 8.53 0.65 32.25
CA LEU A 260 9.36 1.83 32.49
C LEU A 260 9.87 2.42 31.18
N TRP A 261 10.30 1.58 30.24
CA TRP A 261 10.75 2.00 28.92
C TRP A 261 9.65 2.71 28.12
N ASN A 262 8.43 2.18 28.13
CA ASN A 262 7.28 2.80 27.49
C ASN A 262 6.93 4.15 28.11
N GLY A 263 7.00 4.26 29.44
CA GLY A 263 6.84 5.54 30.14
C GLY A 263 7.86 6.57 29.68
N VAL A 264 9.15 6.21 29.68
CA VAL A 264 10.25 7.09 29.23
C VAL A 264 10.06 7.53 27.78
N MET A 265 9.68 6.62 26.88
CA MET A 265 9.40 6.95 25.47
C MET A 265 8.18 7.88 25.32
N SER A 266 7.13 7.69 26.12
CA SER A 266 5.98 8.58 26.13
C SER A 266 6.36 10.00 26.57
N TYR A 267 7.15 10.13 27.63
CA TYR A 267 7.65 11.44 28.05
C TYR A 267 8.58 12.08 27.01
N GLY A 268 9.44 11.28 26.36
CA GLY A 268 10.30 11.75 25.27
C GLY A 268 9.51 12.27 24.07
N LYS A 269 8.40 11.60 23.71
CA LYS A 269 7.51 12.02 22.63
C LYS A 269 6.85 13.37 22.94
N GLU A 270 6.31 13.55 24.14
CA GLU A 270 5.69 14.81 24.54
C GLU A 270 6.69 15.97 24.56
N ILE A 271 7.91 15.75 25.07
CA ILE A 271 8.98 16.76 25.05
C ILE A 271 9.37 17.11 23.60
N SER A 272 9.49 16.11 22.72
CA SER A 272 9.79 16.31 21.30
C SER A 272 8.71 17.16 20.60
N ILE A 273 7.43 16.89 20.87
CA ILE A 273 6.31 17.67 20.34
C ILE A 273 6.42 19.14 20.77
N VAL A 274 6.68 19.41 22.05
CA VAL A 274 6.81 20.78 22.56
C VAL A 274 8.04 21.48 21.97
N LEU A 275 9.19 20.80 21.88
CA LEU A 275 10.42 21.34 21.30
C LEU A 275 10.29 21.71 19.82
N VAL A 276 9.44 21.01 19.06
CA VAL A 276 9.20 21.32 17.64
C VAL A 276 8.12 22.39 17.46
N ASN A 277 7.08 22.39 18.31
CA ASN A 277 5.98 23.34 18.19
C ASN A 277 6.38 24.77 18.54
N ILE A 278 7.20 24.99 19.58
CA ILE A 278 7.61 26.33 20.00
C ILE A 278 8.36 27.09 18.88
N PRO A 279 9.42 26.53 18.26
CA PRO A 279 10.11 27.20 17.15
C PRO A 279 9.20 27.42 15.92
N ARG A 280 8.31 26.46 15.63
CA ARG A 280 7.36 26.56 14.52
C ARG A 280 6.41 27.74 14.71
N ASP A 281 5.86 27.92 15.90
CA ASP A 281 4.95 29.02 16.21
C ASP A 281 5.66 30.37 16.21
N VAL A 282 6.89 30.43 16.74
CA VAL A 282 7.75 31.63 16.66
C VAL A 282 8.05 31.98 15.20
N ALA A 283 8.40 30.99 14.37
CA ALA A 283 8.64 31.21 12.94
C ALA A 283 7.38 31.71 12.21
N LYS A 284 6.20 31.20 12.57
CA LYS A 284 4.92 31.64 12.00
C LYS A 284 4.62 33.10 12.34
N VAL A 285 4.85 33.52 13.59
CA VAL A 285 4.69 34.92 14.01
C VAL A 285 5.70 35.81 13.30
N ALA A 286 6.96 35.40 13.20
CA ALA A 286 7.99 36.15 12.47
C ALA A 286 7.62 36.33 10.99
N ALA A 287 7.14 35.28 10.32
CA ALA A 287 6.69 35.35 8.93
C ALA A 287 5.52 36.33 8.74
N ASN A 288 4.55 36.33 9.67
CA ASN A 288 3.42 37.28 9.64
C ASN A 288 3.89 38.73 9.81
N ILE A 289 4.87 38.97 10.69
CA ILE A 289 5.47 40.30 10.90
C ILE A 289 6.17 40.77 9.62
N VAL A 290 7.01 39.93 9.02
CA VAL A 290 7.72 40.25 7.76
C VAL A 290 6.73 40.54 6.64
N MET A 291 5.67 39.74 6.50
CA MET A 291 4.63 39.98 5.50
C MET A 291 3.89 41.30 5.73
N GLY A 292 3.69 41.68 6.99
CA GLY A 292 3.17 43.00 7.38
C GLY A 292 4.07 44.14 6.88
N PHE A 293 5.38 44.04 7.12
CA PHE A 293 6.34 45.04 6.63
C PHE A 293 6.37 45.13 5.10
N VAL A 294 6.32 44.01 4.39
CA VAL A 294 6.25 43.99 2.92
C VAL A 294 5.03 44.73 2.41
N ARG A 295 3.84 44.52 3.02
CA ARG A 295 2.61 45.25 2.65
C ARG A 295 2.75 46.75 2.89
N ILE A 296 3.32 47.16 4.02
CA ILE A 296 3.55 48.58 4.33
C ILE A 296 4.49 49.21 3.29
N PHE A 297 5.57 48.51 2.93
CA PHE A 297 6.52 48.98 1.94
C PHE A 297 5.88 49.09 0.55
N GLN A 298 5.11 48.08 0.13
CA GLN A 298 4.38 48.10 -1.15
C GLN A 298 3.39 49.26 -1.24
N ASN A 299 2.62 49.50 -0.17
CA ASN A 299 1.67 50.62 -0.11
C ASN A 299 2.38 51.97 -0.19
N THR A 300 3.50 52.12 0.54
CA THR A 300 4.33 53.34 0.49
C THR A 300 4.89 53.56 -0.91
N LEU A 301 5.44 52.53 -1.56
CA LEU A 301 5.98 52.60 -2.91
C LEU A 301 4.89 52.96 -3.94
N SER A 302 3.70 52.36 -3.81
CA SER A 302 2.54 52.67 -4.66
C SER A 302 2.10 54.14 -4.52
N LEU A 303 2.12 54.67 -3.29
CA LEU A 303 1.78 56.07 -3.03
C LEU A 303 2.82 57.01 -3.66
N ILE A 304 4.12 56.73 -3.48
CA ILE A 304 5.20 57.49 -4.10
C ILE A 304 5.06 57.48 -5.62
N TYR A 305 4.81 56.32 -6.22
CA TYR A 305 4.60 56.19 -7.65
C TYR A 305 3.41 57.04 -8.14
N ARG A 306 2.27 56.99 -7.43
CA ARG A 306 1.10 57.82 -7.76
C ARG A 306 1.42 59.31 -7.71
N ILE A 307 2.07 59.76 -6.63
CA ILE A 307 2.43 61.18 -6.46
C ILE A 307 3.40 61.62 -7.56
N LEU A 308 4.37 60.79 -7.92
CA LEU A 308 5.38 61.11 -8.92
C LEU A 308 4.85 61.03 -10.36
N SER A 309 3.85 60.19 -10.62
CA SER A 309 3.24 60.03 -11.95
C SER A 309 2.59 61.30 -12.49
N VAL A 310 2.02 62.13 -11.60
CA VAL A 310 1.35 63.38 -11.96
C VAL A 310 2.32 64.43 -12.51
N PRO A 311 3.40 64.82 -11.80
CA PRO A 311 4.38 65.78 -12.32
C PRO A 311 5.19 65.22 -13.50
N ILE A 312 5.51 63.92 -13.53
CA ILE A 312 6.19 63.30 -14.67
C ILE A 312 5.33 63.36 -15.93
N GLY A 313 4.03 63.03 -15.83
CA GLY A 313 3.11 63.12 -16.94
C GLY A 313 2.96 64.55 -17.47
N LEU A 314 2.84 65.52 -16.56
CA LEU A 314 2.81 66.94 -16.92
C LEU A 314 4.11 67.35 -17.64
N PHE A 315 5.27 66.97 -17.12
CA PHE A 315 6.56 67.28 -17.71
C PHE A 315 6.73 66.66 -19.10
N LEU A 316 6.30 65.41 -19.28
CA LEU A 316 6.29 64.75 -20.60
C LEU A 316 5.39 65.48 -21.60
N HIS A 317 4.19 65.90 -21.20
CA HIS A 317 3.32 66.70 -22.07
C HIS A 317 3.92 68.06 -22.43
N ILE A 318 4.55 68.75 -21.47
CA ILE A 318 5.25 70.03 -21.73
C ILE A 318 6.42 69.84 -22.69
N MET A 319 7.15 68.71 -22.61
CA MET A 319 8.27 68.41 -23.50
C MET A 319 7.82 68.01 -24.91
N VAL A 320 6.66 67.35 -25.05
CA VAL A 320 6.10 66.93 -26.35
C VAL A 320 5.38 68.08 -27.06
N PHE A 321 4.80 69.02 -26.32
CA PHE A 321 4.02 70.13 -26.90
C PHE A 321 4.75 70.97 -27.97
N PRO A 322 6.04 71.37 -27.80
CA PRO A 322 6.78 72.06 -28.85
C PRO A 322 6.92 71.22 -30.12
N LEU A 323 7.19 69.92 -30.00
CA LEU A 323 7.38 69.02 -31.14
C LEU A 323 6.09 68.89 -31.96
N ASP A 324 4.95 68.68 -31.30
CA ASP A 324 3.65 68.61 -32.00
C ASP A 324 3.30 69.93 -32.68
N THR A 325 3.59 71.06 -32.02
CA THR A 325 3.33 72.39 -32.57
C THR A 325 4.24 72.69 -33.78
N PHE A 326 5.53 72.34 -33.71
CA PHE A 326 6.46 72.49 -34.84
C PHE A 326 6.10 71.59 -36.03
N CYS A 327 5.53 70.40 -35.79
CA CYS A 327 5.06 69.52 -36.85
C CYS A 327 3.73 69.98 -37.49
N ALA A 328 2.86 70.67 -36.76
CA ALA A 328 1.56 71.13 -37.26
C ALA A 328 1.66 72.39 -38.14
N ILE A 329 2.59 73.31 -37.85
CA ILE A 329 2.74 74.58 -38.58
C ILE A 329 2.93 74.40 -40.11
N PRO A 330 3.82 73.50 -40.60
CA PRO A 330 4.01 73.30 -42.04
C PRO A 330 2.76 72.76 -42.75
N ILE A 331 1.96 71.93 -42.06
CA ILE A 331 0.75 71.32 -42.63
C ILE A 331 -0.32 72.41 -42.85
N VAL A 332 -0.55 73.23 -41.83
CA VAL A 332 -1.51 74.34 -41.94
C VAL A 332 -1.11 75.35 -43.01
N LEU A 333 0.19 75.69 -43.10
CA LEU A 333 0.71 76.56 -44.16
C LEU A 333 0.52 75.98 -45.56
N LYS A 334 0.73 74.66 -45.72
CA LYS A 334 0.52 73.96 -46.99
C LYS A 334 -0.96 73.99 -47.41
N ASP A 335 -1.88 73.74 -46.48
CA ASP A 335 -3.32 73.75 -46.76
C ASP A 335 -3.84 75.15 -47.07
N MET A 336 -3.34 76.18 -46.36
CA MET A 336 -3.63 77.57 -46.69
C MET A 336 -3.13 77.95 -48.08
N ALA A 337 -1.89 77.57 -48.43
CA ALA A 337 -1.32 77.84 -49.75
C ALA A 337 -2.10 77.13 -50.87
N ALA A 338 -2.51 75.88 -50.65
CA ALA A 338 -3.33 75.12 -51.59
C ALA A 338 -4.72 75.75 -51.77
N GLY A 339 -5.35 76.22 -50.69
CA GLY A 339 -6.64 76.92 -50.76
C GLY A 339 -6.56 78.24 -51.53
N VAL A 340 -5.54 79.07 -51.27
CA VAL A 340 -5.33 80.32 -52.00
C VAL A 340 -5.04 80.07 -53.47
N ALA A 341 -4.16 79.11 -53.79
CA ALA A 341 -3.84 78.76 -55.18
C ALA A 341 -5.07 78.22 -55.93
N GLY A 342 -5.87 77.36 -55.31
CA GLY A 342 -7.11 76.86 -55.89
C GLY A 342 -8.12 77.97 -56.18
N THR A 343 -8.23 78.94 -55.27
CA THR A 343 -9.12 80.10 -55.45
C THR A 343 -8.64 80.99 -56.62
N CYS A 344 -7.33 81.24 -56.73
CA CYS A 344 -6.76 81.98 -57.86
C CYS A 344 -6.99 81.23 -59.19
N SER A 345 -6.84 79.91 -59.22
CA SER A 345 -7.07 79.11 -60.42
C SER A 345 -8.52 79.22 -60.90
N LEU A 346 -9.49 79.13 -59.99
CA LEU A 346 -10.91 79.30 -60.32
C LEU A 346 -11.22 80.67 -60.94
N ILE A 347 -10.57 81.74 -60.45
CA ILE A 347 -10.74 83.08 -61.01
C ILE A 347 -10.18 83.16 -62.43
N VAL A 348 -8.99 82.57 -62.67
CA VAL A 348 -8.39 82.51 -64.01
C VAL A 348 -9.27 81.70 -64.96
N ASP A 349 -9.78 80.54 -64.53
CA ASP A 349 -10.64 79.71 -65.36
C ASP A 349 -11.98 80.40 -65.67
N ALA A 350 -12.58 81.07 -64.69
CA ALA A 350 -13.80 81.84 -64.88
C ALA A 350 -13.60 83.00 -65.88
N THR A 351 -12.50 83.73 -65.77
CA THR A 351 -12.18 84.82 -66.71
C THR A 351 -11.86 84.30 -68.11
N ALA A 352 -11.14 83.18 -68.24
CA ALA A 352 -10.89 82.52 -69.52
C ALA A 352 -12.19 82.00 -70.17
N ALA A 353 -13.10 81.43 -69.39
CA ALA A 353 -14.42 80.99 -69.86
C ALA A 353 -15.30 82.17 -70.31
N MET A 354 -15.24 83.29 -69.59
CA MET A 354 -15.91 84.52 -70.03
C MET A 354 -15.32 85.01 -71.36
N MET A 355 -14.00 85.07 -71.50
CA MET A 355 -13.33 85.51 -72.73
C MET A 355 -13.63 84.60 -73.92
N SER A 356 -13.66 83.28 -73.72
CA SER A 356 -14.04 82.33 -74.78
C SER A 356 -15.52 82.46 -75.16
N GLY A 357 -16.40 82.71 -74.18
CA GLY A 357 -17.81 83.04 -74.41
C GLY A 357 -17.98 84.32 -75.24
N PHE A 358 -17.25 85.39 -74.89
CA PHE A 358 -17.24 86.62 -75.67
C PHE A 358 -16.68 86.42 -77.08
N TYR A 359 -15.61 85.64 -77.23
CA TYR A 359 -15.05 85.30 -78.53
C TYR A 359 -16.02 84.48 -79.40
N TYR A 360 -16.75 83.53 -78.81
CA TYR A 360 -17.78 82.76 -79.49
C TYR A 360 -18.93 83.67 -79.97
N ILE A 361 -19.39 84.59 -79.13
CA ILE A 361 -20.42 85.57 -79.50
C ILE A 361 -19.90 86.49 -80.62
N ALA A 362 -18.67 86.99 -80.52
CA ALA A 362 -18.06 87.86 -81.52
C ALA A 362 -17.90 87.15 -82.88
N THR A 363 -17.47 85.88 -82.90
CA THR A 363 -17.37 85.09 -84.13
C THR A 363 -18.74 84.74 -84.71
N HIS A 364 -19.76 84.50 -83.87
CA HIS A 364 -21.11 84.22 -84.33
C HIS A 364 -21.81 85.49 -84.90
N LEU A 365 -21.53 86.65 -84.32
CA LEU A 365 -21.94 87.96 -84.87
C LEU A 365 -21.15 88.29 -86.15
N GLY A 366 -19.84 88.00 -86.19
CA GLY A 366 -19.01 88.14 -87.38
C GLY A 366 -19.53 87.30 -88.54
N LYS A 367 -19.90 86.02 -88.30
CA LYS A 367 -20.54 85.15 -89.31
C LYS A 367 -21.90 85.68 -89.79
N LYS A 368 -22.60 86.50 -89.00
CA LYS A 368 -23.87 87.14 -89.41
C LYS A 368 -23.66 88.33 -90.36
N PHE A 369 -22.45 88.87 -90.43
CA PHE A 369 -22.06 89.98 -91.31
C PHE A 369 -21.10 89.57 -92.44
N VAL A 370 -20.70 88.30 -92.53
CA VAL A 370 -20.02 87.75 -93.71
C VAL A 370 -21.07 87.28 -94.74
N PRO A 371 -21.18 87.91 -95.91
CA PRO A 371 -22.08 87.44 -96.96
C PRO A 371 -21.63 86.07 -97.49
N LYS A 372 -22.55 85.09 -97.49
CA LYS A 372 -22.42 83.86 -98.28
C LYS A 372 -22.35 84.26 -99.77
N LEU A 373 -21.19 84.07 -100.38
CA LEU A 373 -21.04 84.05 -101.83
C LEU A 373 -21.13 82.58 -102.27
N SER A 374 -22.23 82.29 -103.00
CA SER A 374 -22.56 81.14 -103.88
C SER A 374 -22.11 79.71 -103.54
N SER A 375 -23.06 78.78 -103.75
CA SER A 375 -22.84 77.35 -103.96
C SER A 375 -21.97 77.07 -105.20
N ASP A 376 -21.14 76.03 -105.15
CA ASP A 376 -21.41 74.72 -105.76
C ASP A 376 -20.34 73.69 -105.35
N ASP A 377 -20.80 72.43 -105.24
CA ASP A 377 -20.15 71.13 -104.93
C ASP A 377 -19.76 70.76 -103.48
#